data_AF-A0A7C1DUH5-F1
#
_entry.id   AF-A0A7C1DUH5-F1
#
_cell.length_a   1.000
_cell.length_b   1.000
_cell.length_c   1.000
_cell.angle_alpha   90.00
_cell.angle_beta   90.00
_cell.angle_gamma   90.00
#
_symmetry.space_group_name_H-M   'P 1'
#
loop_
_entity.id
_entity.type
_entity.pdbx_description
1 polymer ?
#
loop_
_entity_poly.entity_id
_entity_poly.type
_entity_poly.pdbx_seq_one_letter_code
_entity_poly.pdbx_strand_id
1 'polypeptide(L)'
;MPSQNELLSLFRFEVSLLLEQYRGRMLLMIAKNKKLGIPAKTLRSMREDPKSKWNLDKEALNKKIKGAVAGIVNQVHIEGYQQGLRK
;
A
#
# COMPACT_ATOMS: atom_id res chain seq x y z
N MET A 1 11.57 -21.33 12.26
CA MET A 1 11.65 -19.85 12.16
C MET A 1 11.87 -19.57 10.68
N PRO A 2 11.00 -18.78 10.02
CA PRO A 2 11.21 -18.44 8.62
C PRO A 2 12.54 -17.71 8.45
N SER A 3 13.25 -17.98 7.36
CA SER A 3 14.49 -17.26 7.05
C SER A 3 14.21 -15.77 6.78
N GLN A 4 15.18 -14.87 6.99
CA GLN A 4 15.02 -13.44 6.65
C GLN A 4 14.55 -13.22 5.19
N ASN A 5 14.94 -14.12 4.29
CA ASN A 5 14.48 -14.12 2.90
C ASN A 5 12.99 -14.45 2.73
N GLU A 6 12.43 -15.34 3.56
CA GLU A 6 10.99 -15.65 3.55
C GLU A 6 10.16 -14.47 4.04
N LEU A 7 10.60 -13.78 5.09
CA LEU A 7 9.92 -12.58 5.60
C LEU A 7 9.94 -11.44 4.57
N LEU A 8 11.07 -11.24 3.90
CA LEU A 8 11.18 -10.25 2.82
C LEU A 8 10.29 -10.62 1.62
N SER A 9 10.18 -11.91 1.31
CA SER A 9 9.29 -12.39 0.24
C SER A 9 7.82 -12.16 0.59
N LEU A 10 7.42 -12.47 1.82
CA LEU A 10 6.06 -12.23 2.31
C LEU A 10 5.70 -10.74 2.28
N PHE A 11 6.62 -9.87 2.71
CA PHE A 11 6.45 -8.42 2.59
C PHE A 11 6.22 -7.96 1.16
N ARG A 12 7.09 -8.39 0.24
CA ARG A 12 7.00 -8.02 -1.18
C ARG A 12 5.66 -8.45 -1.75
N PHE A 13 5.20 -9.65 -1.38
CA PHE A 13 3.88 -10.15 -1.76
C PHE A 13 2.74 -9.29 -1.20
N GLU A 14 2.77 -8.95 0.09
CA GLU A 14 1.76 -8.09 0.72
C GLU A 14 1.69 -6.69 0.09
N VAL A 15 2.84 -6.06 -0.14
CA VAL A 15 2.92 -4.75 -0.81
C VAL A 15 2.40 -4.85 -2.25
N SER A 16 2.70 -5.94 -2.96
CA SER A 16 2.24 -6.14 -4.33
C SER A 16 0.71 -6.22 -4.38
N LEU A 17 0.08 -6.97 -3.47
CA LEU A 17 -1.38 -7.04 -3.33
C LEU A 17 -2.00 -5.67 -3.05
N LEU A 18 -1.39 -4.88 -2.15
CA LEU A 18 -1.86 -3.54 -1.83
C LEU A 18 -1.81 -2.60 -3.06
N LEU A 19 -0.73 -2.67 -3.83
CA LEU A 19 -0.57 -1.89 -5.06
C LEU A 19 -1.56 -2.31 -6.15
N GLU A 20 -1.78 -3.61 -6.34
CA GLU A 20 -2.77 -4.14 -7.29
C GLU A 20 -4.19 -3.71 -6.93
N GLN A 21 -4.57 -3.80 -5.66
CA GLN A 21 -5.88 -3.32 -5.19
C GLN A 21 -6.07 -1.82 -5.44
N TYR A 22 -5.05 -1.00 -5.17
CA TYR A 22 -5.10 0.43 -5.45
C TYR A 22 -5.26 0.70 -6.95
N ARG A 23 -4.46 0.04 -7.79
CA ARG A 23 -4.57 0.14 -9.26
C ARG A 23 -5.98 -0.21 -9.73
N GLY A 24 -6.56 -1.32 -9.24
CA GLY A 24 -7.92 -1.74 -9.58
C GLY A 24 -8.98 -0.69 -9.22
N ARG A 25 -8.89 -0.11 -8.01
CA ARG A 25 -9.80 0.97 -7.57
C ARG A 25 -9.69 2.22 -8.44
N MET A 26 -8.48 2.61 -8.83
CA MET A 26 -8.27 3.78 -9.69
C MET A 26 -8.83 3.56 -11.09
N LEU A 27 -8.62 2.38 -11.68
CA LEU A 27 -9.20 2.03 -12.99
C LEU A 27 -10.74 2.06 -12.94
N LEU A 28 -11.34 1.51 -11.88
CA LEU A 28 -12.79 1.56 -11.69
C LEU A 28 -13.31 2.99 -11.57
N MET A 29 -12.61 3.85 -10.84
CA MET A 29 -12.98 5.25 -10.70
C MET A 29 -12.89 6.00 -12.03
N ILE A 30 -11.80 5.82 -12.80
CA ILE A 30 -11.68 6.41 -14.15
C ILE A 30 -12.82 5.94 -15.04
N ALA A 31 -13.11 4.64 -15.06
CA ALA A 31 -14.18 4.07 -15.88
C ALA A 31 -15.57 4.63 -15.50
N LYS A 32 -15.85 4.76 -14.19
CA LYS A 32 -17.09 5.37 -13.68
C LYS A 32 -17.21 6.83 -14.13
N ASN A 33 -16.16 7.63 -13.95
CA ASN A 33 -16.18 9.04 -14.33
C ASN A 33 -16.31 9.23 -15.86
N LYS A 34 -15.68 8.35 -16.65
CA LYS A 34 -15.86 8.35 -18.11
C LYS A 34 -17.31 8.07 -18.49
N LYS A 35 -17.97 7.11 -17.83
CA LYS A 35 -19.41 6.84 -18.03
C LYS A 35 -20.31 8.02 -17.64
N LEU A 36 -19.89 8.82 -16.65
CA LEU A 36 -20.59 10.04 -16.23
C LEU A 36 -20.31 11.26 -17.14
N GLY A 37 -19.53 11.10 -18.21
CA GLY A 37 -19.21 12.19 -19.12
C GLY A 37 -18.24 13.23 -18.55
N ILE A 38 -17.52 12.92 -17.47
CA ILE A 38 -16.59 13.87 -16.85
C ILE A 38 -15.37 14.08 -17.78
N PRO A 39 -15.03 15.33 -18.15
CA PRO A 39 -13.88 15.61 -18.98
C PRO A 39 -12.55 15.19 -18.34
N ALA A 40 -11.59 14.78 -19.18
CA ALA A 40 -10.26 14.37 -18.71
C ALA A 40 -9.52 15.50 -17.95
N LYS A 41 -9.78 16.77 -18.29
CA LYS A 41 -9.20 17.93 -17.58
C LYS A 41 -9.66 17.97 -16.12
N THR A 42 -10.96 17.75 -15.88
CA THR A 42 -11.54 17.67 -14.54
C THR A 42 -10.98 16.48 -13.75
N LEU A 43 -10.73 15.36 -14.41
CA LEU A 43 -10.09 14.21 -13.74
C LEU A 43 -8.66 14.50 -13.29
N ARG A 44 -7.90 15.29 -14.07
CA ARG A 44 -6.57 15.73 -13.67
C ARG A 44 -6.63 16.68 -12.48
N SER A 45 -7.54 17.67 -12.48
CA SER A 45 -7.70 18.57 -11.34
C SER A 45 -8.14 17.84 -10.07
N MET A 46 -9.02 16.84 -10.19
CA MET A 46 -9.38 15.98 -9.05
C MET A 46 -8.17 15.19 -8.53
N ARG A 47 -7.29 14.70 -9.40
CA ARG A 47 -6.07 14.00 -8.95
C ARG A 47 -5.12 14.92 -8.18
N GLU A 48 -5.10 16.20 -8.50
CA GLU A 48 -4.24 17.21 -7.85
C GLU A 48 -4.85 17.73 -6.54
N ASP A 49 -6.18 17.72 -6.39
CA ASP A 49 -6.87 18.13 -5.17
C ASP A 49 -6.58 17.16 -4.01
N PRO A 50 -5.92 17.61 -2.92
CA PRO A 50 -5.59 16.77 -1.76
C PRO A 50 -6.81 16.13 -1.08
N LYS A 51 -7.98 16.76 -1.17
CA LYS A 51 -9.22 16.27 -0.55
C LYS A 51 -10.00 15.33 -1.45
N SER A 52 -9.54 15.11 -2.68
CA SER A 52 -10.21 14.20 -3.59
C SER A 52 -10.12 12.76 -3.11
N LYS A 53 -11.09 11.96 -3.52
CA LYS A 53 -11.06 10.51 -3.29
C LYS A 53 -9.77 9.86 -3.80
N TRP A 54 -9.15 10.42 -4.86
CA TRP A 54 -7.89 9.92 -5.42
C TRP A 54 -6.75 10.03 -4.40
N ASN A 55 -6.61 11.21 -3.79
CA ASN A 55 -5.55 11.45 -2.81
C ASN A 55 -5.84 10.77 -1.49
N LEU A 56 -7.11 10.73 -1.04
CA LEU A 56 -7.49 9.97 0.16
C LEU A 56 -7.18 8.48 0.02
N ASP A 57 -7.50 7.86 -1.12
CA ASP A 57 -7.20 6.45 -1.37
C ASP A 57 -5.67 6.20 -1.48
N LYS A 58 -4.91 7.15 -2.03
CA LYS A 58 -3.44 7.11 -2.09
C LYS A 58 -2.82 7.21 -0.70
N GLU A 59 -3.31 8.12 0.14
CA GLU A 59 -2.86 8.24 1.53
C GLU A 59 -3.19 6.99 2.34
N ALA A 60 -4.38 6.42 2.17
CA ALA A 60 -4.77 5.16 2.80
C ALA A 60 -3.84 4.01 2.38
N LEU A 61 -3.49 3.91 1.10
CA LEU A 61 -2.50 2.94 0.61
C LEU A 61 -1.15 3.15 1.29
N ASN A 62 -0.64 4.39 1.33
CA ASN A 62 0.64 4.70 1.96
C ASN A 62 0.66 4.31 3.45
N LYS A 63 -0.45 4.55 4.18
CA LYS A 63 -0.59 4.12 5.58
C LYS A 63 -0.52 2.61 5.72
N LYS A 64 -1.18 1.85 4.83
CA LYS A 64 -1.11 0.38 4.84
C LYS A 64 0.29 -0.14 4.56
N ILE A 65 0.99 0.41 3.56
CA ILE A 65 2.37 0.03 3.25
C ILE A 65 3.30 0.33 4.44
N LYS A 66 3.16 1.50 5.08
CA LYS A 66 3.91 1.83 6.31
C LYS A 66 3.64 0.83 7.43
N GLY A 67 2.39 0.38 7.58
CA GLY A 67 2.01 -0.67 8.54
C GLY A 67 2.72 -2.00 8.25
N ALA A 68 2.71 -2.45 7.00
CA ALA A 68 3.41 -3.67 6.59
C ALA A 68 4.93 -3.58 6.86
N VAL A 69 5.55 -2.43 6.55
CA VAL A 69 6.98 -2.18 6.86
C VAL A 69 7.24 -2.26 8.37
N ALA A 70 6.40 -1.62 9.19
CA ALA A 70 6.54 -1.64 10.64
C ALA A 70 6.43 -3.07 11.21
N GLY A 71 5.56 -3.90 10.63
CA GLY A 71 5.42 -5.32 10.99
C GLY A 71 6.74 -6.09 10.83
N ILE A 72 7.44 -5.90 9.71
CA ILE A 72 8.72 -6.58 9.46
C ILE A 72 9.82 -6.07 10.35
N VAL A 73 9.90 -4.75 10.55
CA VAL A 73 10.90 -4.16 11.46
C VAL A 73 10.72 -4.73 12.87
N ASN A 74 9.47 -4.85 13.33
CA ASN A 74 9.16 -5.43 14.63
C ASN A 74 9.51 -6.92 14.69
N GLN A 75 9.20 -7.68 13.63
CA GLN A 75 9.56 -9.10 13.52
C GLN A 75 11.09 -9.31 13.63
N VAL A 76 11.87 -8.51 12.90
CA VAL A 76 13.34 -8.53 12.93
C VAL A 76 13.87 -8.18 14.32
N HIS A 77 13.27 -7.18 14.99
CA HIS A 77 13.64 -6.83 16.37
C HIS A 77 13.35 -7.97 17.36
N ILE A 78 12.21 -8.64 17.25
CA ILE A 78 11.84 -9.78 18.09
C ILE A 78 12.81 -10.94 17.88
N GLU A 79 13.18 -11.25 16.63
CA GLU A 79 14.18 -12.27 16.31
C GLU A 79 15.54 -11.97 16.95
N GLY A 80 16.01 -10.72 16.83
CA GLY A 80 17.26 -10.28 17.46
C GLY A 80 17.22 -10.41 18.99
N TYR A 81 16.11 -10.04 19.61
CA TYR A 81 15.92 -10.17 21.05
C TYR A 81 15.91 -11.64 21.51
N GLN A 82 15.20 -12.52 20.81
CA GLN A 82 15.17 -13.95 21.13
C GLN A 82 16.53 -14.63 20.95
N GLN A 83 17.32 -14.23 19.95
CA GLN A 83 18.70 -14.72 19.79
C GLN A 83 19.61 -14.23 20.93
N GLY A 84 19.43 -12.99 21.38
CA GLY A 84 20.16 -12.44 22.52
C GLY A 84 19.84 -13.14 23.85
N LEU A 85 18.59 -13.55 24.07
CA LEU A 85 18.15 -14.30 25.26
C LEU A 85 18.61 -15.78 25.28
N ARG A 86 19.01 -16.33 24.14
CA ARG A 86 19.51 -17.71 24.01
C ARG A 86 21.03 -17.82 24.16
N LYS A 87 21.73 -16.70 24.34
CA LYS A 87 23.14 -16.63 24.73
C LYS A 87 23.24 -16.49 26.25
#